data_AF-C3NHF7-F1
#
_entry.id   AF-C3NHF7-F1
#
_cell.length_a   1.000
_cell.length_b   1.000
_cell.length_c   1.000
_cell.angle_alpha   90.00
_cell.angle_beta   90.00
_cell.angle_gamma   90.00
#
_symmetry.space_group_name_H-M   'P 1'
#
loop_
_entity.id
_entity.type
_entity.pdbx_description
1 polymer ?
#
loop_
_entity_poly.entity_id
_entity_poly.type
_entity_poly.pdbx_seq_one_letter_code
_entity_poly.pdbx_strand_id
1 'polypeptide(L)'
;MVSAKDILSDSLRSSVLIIKHKDKLSPDYVPENLPHREEKIKELGFVFRDLLAGDAKDSERVVIVGRTGTGKTATVRLFGKNFEDIAEREYGVKVKYVHVNCYRHRTLYLISQEIANALKLPIPSRGLSAQEVFKMIHEYLDRRNIHLIVALDEFGHFLNTANTEEIYFLVRLYDEISAIIKRISYIFIVNESHSIYKLDRSIRDHIARRLIEFPPYRSMELYDILKYRVDEAFNDNAVDDEVLQFISNTYGYDKGGNGNARIAIETLSLAGEIAEKEGSPVVLLDHAKKANSTINPEIQEIVDSLSYLDLHQLILLKALIRVLNKSKADEVTMGTLEEEYISLAREFNEEPRRHTQVYEYLRKLKVIGIINTRQSGKGMRGRTTLVSLSLPLDKRLDDYIMQQIVVRLKSKA
;
A
#
# COMPACT_ATOMS: atom_id res chain seq x y z
N MET A 1 36.78 -9.55 31.03
CA MET A 1 36.18 -9.24 29.72
C MET A 1 35.17 -10.32 29.42
N VAL A 2 33.90 -9.96 29.22
CA VAL A 2 32.88 -10.91 28.77
C VAL A 2 33.18 -11.25 27.31
N SER A 3 33.30 -12.53 26.96
CA SER A 3 33.63 -12.90 25.59
C SER A 3 32.41 -12.67 24.68
N ALA A 4 32.65 -12.44 23.38
CA ALA A 4 31.55 -12.35 22.40
C ALA A 4 30.67 -13.62 22.41
N LYS A 5 31.26 -14.78 22.75
CA LYS A 5 30.55 -16.05 22.90
C LYS A 5 29.59 -16.04 24.08
N ASP A 6 29.99 -15.42 25.20
CA ASP A 6 29.14 -15.32 26.39
C ASP A 6 27.97 -14.35 26.13
N ILE A 7 28.23 -13.20 25.50
CA ILE A 7 27.20 -12.23 25.08
C ILE A 7 26.18 -12.86 24.12
N LEU A 8 26.67 -13.61 23.13
CA LEU A 8 25.80 -14.33 22.19
C LEU A 8 25.02 -15.44 22.89
N SER A 9 25.64 -16.18 23.81
CA SER A 9 24.97 -17.26 24.53
C SER A 9 23.84 -16.76 25.44
N ASP A 10 24.00 -15.60 26.07
CA ASP A 10 22.95 -14.98 26.88
C ASP A 10 21.83 -14.41 26.00
N SER A 11 22.18 -13.78 24.87
CA SER A 11 21.20 -13.27 23.89
C SER A 11 20.36 -14.40 23.26
N LEU A 12 21.00 -15.52 22.91
CA LEU A 12 20.34 -16.71 22.34
C LEU A 12 19.50 -17.48 23.36
N ARG A 13 19.67 -17.22 24.66
CA ARG A 13 18.91 -17.82 25.75
C ARG A 13 17.67 -17.03 26.16
N SER A 14 17.35 -15.91 25.48
CA SER A 14 16.08 -15.20 25.70
C SER A 14 14.93 -16.21 25.68
N SER A 15 14.35 -16.42 26.86
CA SER A 15 13.45 -17.55 27.14
C SER A 15 12.00 -17.25 26.78
N VAL A 16 11.72 -16.02 26.33
CA VAL A 16 10.38 -15.57 26.04
C VAL A 16 10.17 -15.60 24.53
N LEU A 17 9.45 -16.63 24.09
CA LEU A 17 9.09 -16.82 22.70
C LEU A 17 7.63 -16.39 22.55
N ILE A 18 7.42 -15.22 21.96
CA ILE A 18 6.11 -14.59 21.75
C ILE A 18 5.59 -14.97 20.36
N ILE A 19 6.47 -14.90 19.36
CA ILE A 19 6.15 -15.18 17.96
C ILE A 19 6.39 -16.67 17.69
N LYS A 20 5.30 -17.43 17.51
CA LYS A 20 5.32 -18.86 17.21
C LYS A 20 5.63 -19.15 15.74
N HIS A 21 5.02 -18.39 14.83
CA HIS A 21 5.12 -18.58 13.38
C HIS A 21 5.46 -17.27 12.69
N LYS A 22 6.74 -16.89 12.74
CA LYS A 22 7.23 -15.61 12.19
C LYS A 22 6.98 -15.49 10.67
N ASP A 23 6.97 -16.61 9.94
CA ASP A 23 6.65 -16.66 8.52
C ASP A 23 5.25 -16.10 8.19
N LYS A 24 4.30 -16.20 9.12
CA LYS A 24 2.92 -15.70 8.97
C LYS A 24 2.83 -14.17 9.00
N LEU A 25 3.88 -13.50 9.46
CA LEU A 25 3.99 -12.03 9.45
C LEU A 25 4.79 -11.53 8.23
N SER A 26 5.36 -12.43 7.43
CA SER A 26 6.12 -12.08 6.24
C SER A 26 5.23 -11.39 5.19
N PRO A 27 5.73 -10.36 4.48
CA PRO A 27 5.06 -9.77 3.33
C PRO A 27 4.75 -10.76 2.21
N ASP A 28 5.50 -11.86 2.12
CA ASP A 28 5.33 -12.90 1.10
C ASP A 28 4.25 -13.93 1.47
N TYR A 29 3.82 -13.99 2.73
CA TYR A 29 2.80 -14.93 3.17
C TYR A 29 1.40 -14.50 2.71
N VAL A 30 0.74 -15.40 1.99
CA VAL A 30 -0.65 -15.27 1.56
C VAL A 30 -1.51 -16.17 2.46
N PRO A 31 -2.33 -15.61 3.36
CA PRO A 31 -3.19 -16.37 4.24
C PRO A 31 -4.34 -17.03 3.48
N GLU A 32 -4.95 -18.05 4.10
CA GLU A 32 -6.10 -18.74 3.54
C GLU A 32 -7.34 -17.85 3.46
N ASN A 33 -7.48 -16.92 4.41
CA ASN A 33 -8.53 -15.92 4.43
C ASN A 33 -7.93 -14.52 4.34
N LEU A 34 -8.62 -13.63 3.61
CA LEU A 34 -8.24 -12.22 3.48
C LEU A 34 -9.41 -11.35 3.97
N PRO A 35 -9.46 -11.05 5.27
CA PRO A 35 -10.51 -10.21 5.84
C PRO A 35 -10.70 -8.92 5.04
N HIS A 36 -11.94 -8.58 4.74
CA HIS A 36 -12.34 -7.38 3.99
C HIS A 36 -11.96 -7.37 2.51
N ARG A 37 -11.61 -8.53 1.94
CA ARG A 37 -11.35 -8.71 0.49
C ARG A 37 -12.15 -9.86 -0.13
N GLU A 38 -13.12 -10.40 0.58
CA GLU A 38 -14.02 -11.47 0.15
C GLU A 38 -14.80 -11.04 -1.11
N GLU A 39 -15.36 -9.83 -1.11
CA GLU A 39 -16.06 -9.29 -2.28
C GLU A 39 -15.14 -9.15 -3.50
N LYS A 40 -13.85 -8.81 -3.30
CA LYS A 40 -12.88 -8.72 -4.41
C LYS A 40 -12.55 -10.09 -4.98
N ILE A 41 -12.50 -11.13 -4.15
CA ILE A 41 -12.37 -12.53 -4.60
C ILE A 41 -13.61 -12.94 -5.40
N LYS A 42 -14.82 -12.59 -4.93
CA LYS A 42 -16.08 -12.87 -5.66
C LYS A 42 -16.14 -12.15 -7.00
N GLU A 43 -15.74 -10.89 -7.07
CA GLU A 43 -15.65 -10.11 -8.32
C GLU A 43 -14.72 -10.81 -9.32
N LEU A 44 -13.54 -11.28 -8.88
CA LEU A 44 -12.64 -12.08 -9.73
C LEU A 44 -13.29 -13.40 -10.17
N GLY A 45 -13.93 -14.12 -9.25
CA GLY A 45 -14.68 -15.34 -9.58
C GLY A 45 -15.73 -15.10 -10.66
N PHE A 46 -16.50 -14.02 -10.54
CA PHE A 46 -17.49 -13.63 -11.55
C PHE A 46 -16.86 -13.33 -12.91
N VAL A 47 -15.70 -12.66 -12.92
CA VAL A 47 -14.98 -12.35 -14.16
C VAL A 47 -14.56 -13.61 -14.90
N PHE A 48 -13.99 -14.58 -14.18
CA PHE A 48 -13.34 -15.74 -14.79
C PHE A 48 -14.24 -16.99 -14.90
N ARG A 49 -15.46 -16.97 -14.35
CA ARG A 49 -16.38 -18.12 -14.38
C ARG A 49 -16.66 -18.64 -15.79
N ASP A 50 -16.62 -17.77 -16.79
CA ASP A 50 -16.93 -18.14 -18.18
C ASP A 50 -15.86 -19.10 -18.75
N LEU A 51 -14.65 -19.15 -18.15
CA LEU A 51 -13.63 -20.16 -18.47
C LEU A 51 -14.03 -21.57 -18.03
N LEU A 52 -14.97 -21.71 -17.10
CA LEU A 52 -15.45 -23.01 -16.62
C LEU A 52 -16.51 -23.61 -17.55
N ALA A 53 -17.01 -22.83 -18.52
CA ALA A 53 -17.84 -23.36 -19.59
C ALA A 53 -16.96 -24.21 -20.52
N GLY A 54 -17.32 -25.48 -20.73
CA GLY A 54 -16.50 -26.44 -21.48
C GLY A 54 -16.21 -26.07 -22.94
N ASP A 55 -16.91 -25.07 -23.49
CA ASP A 55 -16.74 -24.52 -24.83
C ASP A 55 -16.18 -23.08 -24.84
N ALA A 56 -15.59 -22.62 -23.73
CA ALA A 56 -14.97 -21.30 -23.63
C ALA A 56 -13.93 -21.08 -24.74
N LYS A 57 -14.27 -20.22 -25.71
CA LYS A 57 -13.39 -19.82 -26.82
C LYS A 57 -12.77 -18.44 -26.61
N ASP A 58 -13.22 -17.72 -25.60
CA ASP A 58 -12.81 -16.35 -25.31
C ASP A 58 -11.83 -16.28 -24.13
N SER A 59 -11.13 -15.15 -24.02
CA SER A 59 -10.21 -14.87 -22.91
C SER A 59 -10.72 -13.72 -22.07
N GLU A 60 -10.53 -13.85 -20.77
CA GLU A 60 -10.92 -12.82 -19.82
C GLU A 60 -9.78 -11.84 -19.53
N ARG A 61 -10.15 -10.58 -19.29
CA ARG A 61 -9.21 -9.54 -18.87
C ARG A 61 -9.82 -8.67 -17.79
N VAL A 62 -9.04 -8.40 -16.76
CA VAL A 62 -9.42 -7.47 -15.69
C VAL A 62 -8.23 -6.64 -15.27
N VAL A 63 -8.49 -5.37 -15.01
CA VAL A 63 -7.54 -4.45 -14.39
C VAL A 63 -7.87 -4.35 -12.91
N ILE A 64 -6.87 -4.51 -12.08
CA ILE A 64 -6.95 -4.29 -10.65
C ILE A 64 -6.17 -3.03 -10.32
N VAL A 65 -6.81 -2.09 -9.65
CA VAL A 65 -6.20 -0.81 -9.27
C VAL A 65 -6.32 -0.56 -7.78
N GLY A 66 -5.28 -0.01 -7.17
CA GLY A 66 -5.31 0.43 -5.79
C GLY A 66 -3.91 0.69 -5.26
N ARG A 67 -3.79 1.45 -4.18
CA ARG A 67 -2.48 1.85 -3.63
C ARG A 67 -1.66 0.65 -3.14
N THR A 68 -0.38 0.84 -2.87
CA THR A 68 0.45 -0.19 -2.24
C THR A 68 -0.14 -0.58 -0.88
N GLY A 69 -0.15 -1.89 -0.57
CA GLY A 69 -0.62 -2.38 0.72
C GLY A 69 -2.12 -2.57 0.87
N THR A 70 -2.92 -2.37 -0.18
CA THR A 70 -4.38 -2.56 -0.14
C THR A 70 -4.86 -4.00 -0.37
N GLY A 71 -3.94 -4.97 -0.46
CA GLY A 71 -4.26 -6.41 -0.57
C GLY A 71 -4.29 -7.00 -1.98
N LYS A 72 -4.05 -6.20 -3.05
CA LYS A 72 -4.14 -6.64 -4.46
C LYS A 72 -3.43 -7.98 -4.75
N THR A 73 -2.12 -8.04 -4.53
CA THR A 73 -1.28 -9.21 -4.81
C THR A 73 -1.74 -10.45 -4.02
N ALA A 74 -2.02 -10.28 -2.72
CA ALA A 74 -2.47 -11.39 -1.87
C ALA A 74 -3.82 -11.95 -2.35
N THR A 75 -4.78 -11.07 -2.65
CA THR A 75 -6.10 -11.45 -3.17
C THR A 75 -6.00 -12.19 -4.50
N VAL A 76 -5.18 -11.69 -5.43
CA VAL A 76 -5.04 -12.30 -6.76
C VAL A 76 -4.33 -13.65 -6.71
N ARG A 77 -3.31 -13.80 -5.85
CA ARG A 77 -2.64 -15.08 -5.64
C ARG A 77 -3.56 -16.12 -5.01
N LEU A 78 -4.31 -15.73 -3.97
CA LEU A 78 -5.27 -16.61 -3.32
C LEU A 78 -6.37 -17.04 -4.29
N PHE A 79 -6.95 -16.08 -5.02
CA PHE A 79 -7.91 -16.34 -6.09
C PHE A 79 -7.34 -17.32 -7.12
N GLY A 80 -6.17 -17.05 -7.69
CA GLY A 80 -5.60 -17.85 -8.76
C GLY A 80 -5.35 -19.30 -8.36
N LYS A 81 -4.79 -19.52 -7.16
CA LYS A 81 -4.57 -20.85 -6.60
C LYS A 81 -5.89 -21.61 -6.38
N ASN A 82 -6.86 -20.96 -5.73
CA ASN A 82 -8.13 -21.61 -5.43
C ASN A 82 -8.96 -21.86 -6.69
N PHE A 83 -8.93 -20.94 -7.67
CA PHE A 83 -9.65 -21.08 -8.92
C PHE A 83 -9.11 -22.23 -9.76
N GLU A 84 -7.78 -22.41 -9.82
CA GLU A 84 -7.16 -23.58 -10.46
C GLU A 84 -7.65 -24.90 -9.84
N ASP A 85 -7.63 -25.00 -8.51
CA ASP A 85 -8.08 -26.21 -7.79
C ASP A 85 -9.58 -26.48 -8.00
N ILE A 86 -10.43 -25.45 -7.93
CA ILE A 86 -11.89 -25.56 -8.12
C ILE A 86 -12.21 -25.96 -9.56
N ALA A 87 -11.58 -25.32 -10.54
CA ALA A 87 -11.83 -25.60 -11.96
C ALA A 87 -11.55 -27.08 -12.30
N GLU A 88 -10.46 -27.63 -11.78
CA GLU A 88 -10.09 -29.03 -12.04
C GLU A 88 -11.00 -30.00 -11.29
N ARG A 89 -11.27 -29.77 -9.99
CA ARG A 89 -12.00 -30.73 -9.15
C ARG A 89 -13.50 -30.72 -9.35
N GLU A 90 -14.11 -29.55 -9.54
CA GLU A 90 -15.56 -29.40 -9.58
C GLU A 90 -16.11 -29.34 -11.01
N TYR A 91 -15.33 -28.80 -11.95
CA TYR A 91 -15.76 -28.58 -13.33
C TYR A 91 -15.02 -29.45 -14.36
N GLY A 92 -13.94 -30.13 -13.98
CA GLY A 92 -13.12 -30.93 -14.90
C GLY A 92 -12.41 -30.10 -15.97
N VAL A 93 -12.25 -28.79 -15.75
CA VAL A 93 -11.60 -27.86 -16.69
C VAL A 93 -10.15 -27.64 -16.25
N LYS A 94 -9.21 -27.81 -17.18
CA LYS A 94 -7.79 -27.58 -16.91
C LYS A 94 -7.49 -26.09 -16.96
N VAL A 95 -7.35 -25.48 -15.79
CA VAL A 95 -6.88 -24.10 -15.65
C VAL A 95 -5.48 -24.12 -15.04
N LYS A 96 -4.61 -23.22 -15.47
CA LYS A 96 -3.33 -22.93 -14.82
C LYS A 96 -3.26 -21.48 -14.43
N TYR A 97 -2.71 -21.20 -13.26
CA TYR A 97 -2.46 -19.85 -12.78
C TYR A 97 -0.95 -19.56 -12.74
N VAL A 98 -0.56 -18.41 -13.30
CA VAL A 98 0.83 -17.92 -13.26
C VAL A 98 0.83 -16.47 -12.79
N HIS A 99 1.69 -16.17 -11.82
CA HIS A 99 1.85 -14.84 -11.26
C HIS A 99 3.24 -14.27 -11.59
N VAL A 100 3.30 -13.26 -12.46
CA VAL A 100 4.54 -12.60 -12.88
C VAL A 100 4.63 -11.22 -12.22
N ASN A 101 5.70 -10.96 -11.47
CA ASN A 101 6.00 -9.62 -10.99
C ASN A 101 6.76 -8.84 -12.07
N CYS A 102 6.15 -7.79 -12.63
CA CYS A 102 6.69 -6.96 -13.70
C CYS A 102 7.76 -5.95 -13.23
N TYR A 103 7.92 -5.72 -11.93
CA TYR A 103 9.07 -4.97 -11.42
C TYR A 103 10.37 -5.75 -11.58
N ARG A 104 10.33 -7.08 -11.42
CA ARG A 104 11.46 -7.99 -11.67
C ARG A 104 11.58 -8.37 -13.15
N HIS A 105 10.46 -8.64 -13.82
CA HIS A 105 10.41 -9.05 -15.24
C HIS A 105 9.91 -7.89 -16.12
N ARG A 106 10.83 -6.99 -16.48
CA ARG A 106 10.49 -5.69 -17.08
C ARG A 106 10.29 -5.69 -18.60
N THR A 107 10.63 -6.77 -19.29
CA THR A 107 10.50 -6.89 -20.75
C THR A 107 9.52 -7.98 -21.12
N LEU A 108 8.92 -7.89 -22.31
CA LEU A 108 7.97 -8.89 -22.78
C LEU A 108 8.62 -10.27 -22.87
N TYR A 109 9.91 -10.32 -23.24
CA TYR A 109 10.69 -11.56 -23.26
C TYR A 109 10.80 -12.18 -21.86
N LEU A 110 11.18 -11.41 -20.84
CA LEU A 110 11.29 -11.93 -19.47
C LEU A 110 9.94 -12.42 -18.92
N ILE A 111 8.85 -11.71 -19.23
CA ILE A 111 7.49 -12.14 -18.87
C ILE A 111 7.17 -13.48 -19.57
N SER A 112 7.44 -13.59 -20.87
CA SER A 112 7.18 -14.82 -21.63
C SER A 112 7.99 -16.02 -21.11
N GLN A 113 9.26 -15.80 -20.72
CA GLN A 113 10.12 -16.81 -20.12
C GLN A 113 9.61 -17.26 -18.75
N GLU A 114 9.17 -16.32 -17.90
CA GLU A 114 8.60 -16.66 -16.59
C GLU A 114 7.33 -17.51 -16.73
N ILE A 115 6.46 -17.17 -17.68
CA ILE A 115 5.26 -17.97 -17.99
C ILE A 115 5.64 -19.37 -18.47
N ALA A 116 6.59 -19.47 -19.40
CA ALA A 116 7.06 -20.75 -19.92
C ALA A 116 7.68 -21.64 -18.83
N ASN A 117 8.49 -21.06 -17.96
CA ASN A 117 9.12 -21.74 -16.83
C ASN A 117 8.08 -22.26 -15.84
N ALA A 118 7.08 -21.42 -15.50
CA ALA A 118 5.98 -21.82 -14.62
C ALA A 118 5.16 -22.98 -15.20
N LEU A 119 4.97 -23.00 -16.52
CA LEU A 119 4.34 -24.10 -17.26
C LEU A 119 5.27 -25.31 -17.51
N LYS A 120 6.55 -25.23 -17.10
CA LYS A 120 7.59 -26.24 -17.33
C LYS A 120 7.78 -26.59 -18.80
N LEU A 121 7.69 -25.59 -19.68
CA LEU A 121 7.90 -25.76 -21.11
C LEU A 121 9.41 -25.81 -21.44
N PRO A 122 9.85 -26.73 -22.31
CA PRO A 122 11.24 -26.81 -22.74
C PRO A 122 11.53 -25.72 -23.78
N ILE A 123 11.66 -24.48 -23.33
CA ILE A 123 11.98 -23.34 -24.21
C ILE A 123 13.48 -23.06 -24.15
N PRO A 124 14.17 -22.92 -25.30
CA PRO A 124 15.56 -22.49 -25.34
C PRO A 124 15.77 -21.18 -24.58
N SER A 125 16.84 -21.09 -23.80
CA SER A 125 17.15 -19.89 -23.00
C SER A 125 17.49 -18.65 -23.83
N ARG A 126 17.82 -18.83 -25.12
CA ARG A 126 18.19 -17.78 -26.09
C ARG A 126 17.79 -18.18 -27.50
N GLY A 127 17.75 -17.19 -28.39
CA GLY A 127 17.51 -17.39 -29.82
C GLY A 127 16.05 -17.29 -30.24
N LEU A 128 15.13 -17.09 -29.29
CA LEU A 128 13.72 -16.83 -29.56
C LEU A 128 13.36 -15.40 -29.16
N SER A 129 12.51 -14.77 -29.97
CA SER A 129 11.81 -13.54 -29.63
C SER A 129 10.70 -13.82 -28.62
N ALA A 130 10.23 -12.79 -27.92
CA ALA A 130 9.09 -12.91 -27.01
C ALA A 130 7.83 -13.42 -27.73
N GLN A 131 7.64 -13.01 -28.99
CA GLN A 131 6.49 -13.39 -29.81
C GLN A 131 6.49 -14.89 -30.12
N GLU A 132 7.65 -15.45 -30.48
CA GLU A 132 7.82 -16.89 -30.70
C GLU A 132 7.56 -17.68 -29.42
N VAL A 133 8.05 -17.20 -28.28
CA VAL A 133 7.81 -17.82 -26.97
C VAL A 133 6.31 -17.83 -26.63
N PHE A 134 5.60 -16.71 -26.81
CA PHE A 134 4.15 -16.63 -26.59
C PHE A 134 3.36 -17.55 -27.54
N LYS A 135 3.79 -17.66 -28.81
CA LYS A 135 3.19 -18.59 -29.76
C LYS A 135 3.36 -20.05 -29.30
N MET A 136 4.56 -20.44 -28.88
CA MET A 136 4.82 -21.78 -28.33
C MET A 136 3.99 -22.08 -27.07
N ILE A 137 3.85 -21.09 -26.17
CA ILE A 137 2.98 -21.20 -24.99
C ILE A 137 1.53 -21.43 -25.43
N HIS A 138 1.00 -20.62 -26.34
CA HIS A 138 -0.37 -20.76 -26.82
C HIS A 138 -0.62 -22.12 -27.48
N GLU A 139 0.25 -22.56 -28.38
CA GLU A 139 0.13 -23.86 -29.05
C GLU A 139 0.12 -25.02 -28.05
N TYR A 140 0.95 -24.95 -27.00
CA TYR A 140 0.96 -25.94 -25.93
C TYR A 140 -0.38 -25.99 -25.18
N LEU A 141 -0.90 -24.82 -24.81
CA LEU A 141 -2.16 -24.69 -24.08
C LEU A 141 -3.33 -25.21 -24.92
N ASP A 142 -3.39 -24.84 -26.20
CA ASP A 142 -4.49 -25.20 -27.08
C ASP A 142 -4.52 -26.70 -27.38
N ARG A 143 -3.38 -27.31 -27.71
CA ARG A 143 -3.27 -28.76 -27.94
C ARG A 143 -3.69 -29.60 -26.73
N ARG A 144 -3.57 -29.06 -25.52
CA ARG A 144 -3.90 -29.75 -24.27
C ARG A 144 -5.24 -29.34 -23.66
N ASN A 145 -5.96 -28.44 -24.32
CA ASN A 145 -7.20 -27.84 -23.83
C ASN A 145 -7.03 -27.25 -22.42
N ILE A 146 -5.97 -26.46 -22.22
CA ILE A 146 -5.65 -25.79 -20.95
C ILE A 146 -5.92 -24.29 -21.09
N HIS A 147 -6.64 -23.71 -20.13
CA HIS A 147 -6.74 -22.26 -19.97
C HIS A 147 -5.66 -21.77 -19.01
N LEU A 148 -5.09 -20.60 -19.29
CA LEU A 148 -4.07 -19.96 -18.49
C LEU A 148 -4.59 -18.61 -17.99
N ILE A 149 -4.51 -18.37 -16.69
CA ILE A 149 -4.70 -17.04 -16.08
C ILE A 149 -3.33 -16.50 -15.71
N VAL A 150 -2.92 -15.39 -16.35
CA VAL A 150 -1.65 -14.70 -16.05
C VAL A 150 -1.95 -13.44 -15.25
N ALA A 151 -1.48 -13.39 -14.01
CA ALA A 151 -1.44 -12.16 -13.23
C ALA A 151 -0.12 -11.43 -13.50
N LEU A 152 -0.22 -10.23 -14.09
CA LEU A 152 0.90 -9.31 -14.28
C LEU A 152 0.87 -8.29 -13.15
N ASP A 153 1.65 -8.57 -12.10
CA ASP A 153 1.72 -7.73 -10.91
C ASP A 153 2.68 -6.56 -11.11
N GLU A 154 2.39 -5.43 -10.48
CA GLU A 154 3.11 -4.17 -10.66
C GLU A 154 3.26 -3.79 -12.15
N PHE A 155 2.21 -4.04 -12.95
CA PHE A 155 2.19 -3.90 -14.41
C PHE A 155 2.54 -2.46 -14.88
N GLY A 156 2.31 -1.46 -14.03
CA GLY A 156 2.74 -0.09 -14.31
C GLY A 156 4.24 0.04 -14.58
N HIS A 157 5.08 -0.84 -14.01
CA HIS A 157 6.51 -0.87 -14.33
C HIS A 157 6.77 -1.33 -15.76
N PHE A 158 6.10 -2.39 -16.22
CA PHE A 158 6.19 -2.85 -17.61
C PHE A 158 5.73 -1.75 -18.57
N LEU A 159 4.61 -1.07 -18.29
CA LEU A 159 4.13 0.03 -19.14
C LEU A 159 5.12 1.19 -19.29
N ASN A 160 5.97 1.42 -18.29
CA ASN A 160 6.97 2.48 -18.33
C ASN A 160 8.27 2.06 -19.05
N THR A 161 8.55 0.77 -19.15
CA THR A 161 9.80 0.25 -19.73
C THR A 161 9.64 -0.38 -21.10
N ALA A 162 8.47 -0.96 -21.39
CA ALA A 162 8.16 -1.60 -22.65
C ALA A 162 7.91 -0.56 -23.74
N ASN A 163 8.23 -0.92 -24.98
CA ASN A 163 7.86 -0.09 -26.13
C ASN A 163 6.37 -0.29 -26.47
N THR A 164 5.81 0.62 -27.28
CA THR A 164 4.38 0.56 -27.68
C THR A 164 4.03 -0.75 -28.38
N GLU A 165 4.96 -1.29 -29.20
CA GLU A 165 4.75 -2.54 -29.94
C GLU A 165 4.61 -3.75 -29.00
N GLU A 166 5.41 -3.83 -27.94
CA GLU A 166 5.34 -4.89 -26.93
C GLU A 166 4.03 -4.84 -26.13
N ILE A 167 3.59 -3.64 -25.75
CA ILE A 167 2.32 -3.44 -25.05
C ILE A 167 1.16 -3.83 -25.97
N TYR A 168 1.19 -3.37 -27.22
CA TYR A 168 0.19 -3.69 -28.22
C TYR A 168 0.12 -5.18 -28.49
N PHE A 169 1.27 -5.85 -28.64
CA PHE A 169 1.36 -7.30 -28.82
C PHE A 169 0.69 -8.06 -27.67
N LEU A 170 1.00 -7.73 -26.42
CA LEU A 170 0.44 -8.42 -25.25
C LEU A 170 -1.09 -8.31 -25.22
N VAL A 171 -1.60 -7.14 -25.58
CA VAL A 171 -3.02 -6.78 -25.54
C VAL A 171 -3.76 -7.43 -26.71
N ARG A 172 -3.18 -7.45 -27.90
CA ARG A 172 -3.74 -8.06 -29.11
C ARG A 172 -3.14 -9.42 -29.47
N LEU A 173 -2.65 -10.14 -28.47
CA LEU A 173 -1.93 -11.41 -28.63
C LEU A 173 -2.51 -12.31 -29.72
N TYR A 174 -3.82 -12.57 -29.69
CA TYR A 174 -4.49 -13.48 -30.63
C TYR A 174 -4.51 -13.01 -32.07
N ASP A 175 -4.59 -11.69 -32.31
CA ASP A 175 -4.49 -11.12 -33.65
C ASP A 175 -3.06 -11.33 -34.18
N GLU A 176 -2.06 -11.11 -33.32
CA GLU A 176 -0.64 -11.22 -33.66
C GLU A 176 -0.19 -12.67 -33.93
N ILE A 177 -0.70 -13.64 -33.15
CA ILE A 177 -0.37 -15.06 -33.35
C ILE A 177 -1.37 -15.79 -34.27
N SER A 178 -2.34 -15.07 -34.84
CA SER A 178 -3.38 -15.62 -35.73
C SER A 178 -4.16 -16.81 -35.14
N ALA A 179 -4.50 -16.72 -33.84
CA ALA A 179 -5.20 -17.79 -33.12
C ALA A 179 -6.69 -17.48 -32.93
N ILE A 180 -7.54 -18.44 -33.28
CA ILE A 180 -9.01 -18.33 -33.13
C ILE A 180 -9.43 -18.62 -31.68
N ILE A 181 -8.85 -19.66 -31.07
CA ILE A 181 -9.21 -20.09 -29.71
C ILE A 181 -8.34 -19.35 -28.72
N LYS A 182 -8.98 -18.69 -27.75
CA LYS A 182 -8.29 -17.91 -26.74
C LYS A 182 -8.05 -18.74 -25.48
N ARG A 183 -6.77 -18.93 -25.14
CA ARG A 183 -6.33 -19.78 -24.01
C ARG A 183 -5.70 -19.03 -22.85
N ILE A 184 -5.28 -17.80 -23.06
CA ILE A 184 -4.59 -16.93 -22.11
C ILE A 184 -5.47 -15.74 -21.72
N SER A 185 -5.77 -15.66 -20.44
CA SER A 185 -6.51 -14.57 -19.80
C SER A 185 -5.57 -13.78 -18.89
N TYR A 186 -5.85 -12.48 -18.68
CA TYR A 186 -4.94 -11.58 -17.98
C TYR A 186 -5.59 -10.88 -16.77
N ILE A 187 -4.84 -10.79 -15.68
CA ILE A 187 -5.10 -9.88 -14.56
C ILE A 187 -3.97 -8.85 -14.55
N PHE A 188 -4.28 -7.59 -14.86
CA PHE A 188 -3.32 -6.50 -14.83
C PHE A 188 -3.40 -5.77 -13.49
N ILE A 189 -2.37 -5.85 -12.65
CA ILE A 189 -2.37 -5.19 -11.34
C ILE A 189 -1.54 -3.91 -11.42
N VAL A 190 -2.17 -2.77 -11.17
CA VAL A 190 -1.54 -1.45 -11.17
C VAL A 190 -1.75 -0.73 -9.83
N ASN A 191 -0.80 0.11 -9.46
CA ASN A 191 -0.91 0.90 -8.23
C ASN A 191 -1.81 2.13 -8.41
N GLU A 192 -1.81 2.72 -9.61
CA GLU A 192 -2.54 3.94 -9.92
C GLU A 192 -3.27 3.80 -11.25
N SER A 193 -4.51 4.28 -11.32
CA SER A 193 -5.32 4.25 -12.55
C SER A 193 -4.68 5.07 -13.67
N HIS A 194 -3.91 6.11 -13.32
CA HIS A 194 -3.22 6.96 -14.28
C HIS A 194 -2.24 6.17 -15.17
N SER A 195 -1.64 5.08 -14.69
CA SER A 195 -0.78 4.21 -15.52
C SER A 195 -1.52 3.66 -16.74
N ILE A 196 -2.80 3.34 -16.60
CA ILE A 196 -3.64 2.84 -17.71
C ILE A 196 -4.11 3.99 -18.60
N TYR A 197 -4.42 5.16 -18.03
CA TYR A 197 -4.90 6.32 -18.80
C TYR A 197 -3.84 6.95 -19.71
N LYS A 198 -2.55 6.68 -19.48
CA LYS A 198 -1.45 7.09 -20.38
C LYS A 198 -1.42 6.32 -21.70
N LEU A 199 -2.05 5.16 -21.74
CA LEU A 199 -2.08 4.34 -22.95
C LEU A 199 -2.96 4.99 -24.02
N ASP A 200 -2.61 4.75 -25.29
CA ASP A 200 -3.49 5.17 -26.37
C ASP A 200 -4.87 4.53 -26.21
N ARG A 201 -5.88 5.15 -26.85
CA ARG A 201 -7.27 4.77 -26.67
C ARG A 201 -7.53 3.32 -27.10
N SER A 202 -6.88 2.84 -28.16
CA SER A 202 -7.08 1.49 -28.68
C SER A 202 -6.60 0.43 -27.68
N ILE A 203 -5.40 0.62 -27.12
CA ILE A 203 -4.84 -0.28 -26.10
C ILE A 203 -5.68 -0.24 -24.82
N ARG A 204 -6.01 0.96 -24.36
CA ARG A 204 -6.80 1.16 -23.13
C ARG A 204 -8.17 0.53 -23.21
N ASP A 205 -8.91 0.72 -24.30
CA ASP A 205 -10.27 0.18 -24.46
C ASP A 205 -10.23 -1.37 -24.49
N HIS A 206 -9.09 -1.97 -24.86
CA HIS A 206 -8.91 -3.41 -24.86
C HIS A 206 -8.43 -3.99 -23.51
N ILE A 207 -7.65 -3.24 -22.74
CA ILE A 207 -7.20 -3.61 -21.39
C ILE A 207 -8.31 -3.37 -20.35
N ALA A 208 -8.89 -2.17 -20.33
CA ALA A 208 -9.74 -1.66 -19.26
C ALA A 208 -11.22 -2.03 -19.42
N ARG A 209 -11.52 -3.25 -19.92
CA ARG A 209 -12.90 -3.73 -20.09
C ARG A 209 -13.62 -3.95 -18.74
N ARG A 210 -12.87 -4.43 -17.75
CA ARG A 210 -13.34 -4.65 -16.38
C ARG A 210 -12.30 -4.08 -15.43
N LEU A 211 -12.75 -3.29 -14.45
CA LEU A 211 -11.91 -2.64 -13.46
C LEU A 211 -12.39 -3.04 -12.06
N ILE A 212 -11.48 -3.55 -11.24
CA ILE A 212 -11.73 -3.84 -9.82
C ILE A 212 -10.86 -2.91 -8.99
N GLU A 213 -11.51 -2.04 -8.22
CA GLU A 213 -10.83 -1.11 -7.33
C GLU A 213 -10.60 -1.71 -5.94
N PHE A 214 -9.40 -1.50 -5.42
CA PHE A 214 -8.96 -1.88 -4.07
C PHE A 214 -8.76 -0.61 -3.24
N PRO A 215 -9.79 -0.19 -2.47
CA PRO A 215 -9.68 0.99 -1.63
C PRO A 215 -8.66 0.76 -0.50
N PRO A 216 -8.05 1.84 0.03
CA PRO A 216 -7.22 1.75 1.22
C PRO A 216 -8.04 1.26 2.43
N TYR A 217 -7.41 0.49 3.31
CA TYR A 217 -8.09 -0.06 4.49
C TYR A 217 -8.38 1.01 5.54
N ARG A 218 -9.56 0.95 6.13
CA ARG A 218 -9.95 1.69 7.34
C ARG A 218 -9.33 1.07 8.58
N SER A 219 -9.33 1.82 9.67
CA SER A 219 -8.78 1.39 10.96
C SER A 219 -9.41 0.06 11.42
N MET A 220 -10.74 -0.07 11.37
CA MET A 220 -11.40 -1.33 11.78
C MET A 220 -11.01 -2.50 10.88
N GLU A 221 -10.88 -2.28 9.56
CA GLU A 221 -10.46 -3.33 8.63
C GLU A 221 -9.01 -3.78 8.91
N LEU A 222 -8.12 -2.83 9.21
CA LEU A 222 -6.74 -3.15 9.62
C LEU A 222 -6.70 -3.88 10.95
N TYR A 223 -7.56 -3.52 11.92
CA TYR A 223 -7.65 -4.22 13.20
C TYR A 223 -7.98 -5.69 13.00
N ASP A 224 -9.01 -6.01 12.20
CA ASP A 224 -9.40 -7.39 11.93
C ASP A 224 -8.29 -8.18 11.20
N ILE A 225 -7.60 -7.53 10.26
CA ILE A 225 -6.44 -8.13 9.57
C ILE A 225 -5.32 -8.43 10.57
N LEU A 226 -4.96 -7.48 11.44
CA LEU A 226 -3.90 -7.67 12.42
C LEU A 226 -4.27 -8.76 13.42
N LYS A 227 -5.52 -8.79 13.89
CA LYS A 227 -6.04 -9.82 14.77
C LYS A 227 -5.93 -11.22 14.15
N TYR A 228 -6.36 -11.36 12.90
CA TYR A 228 -6.20 -12.62 12.16
C TYR A 228 -4.72 -13.05 12.07
N ARG A 229 -3.79 -12.11 11.88
CA ARG A 229 -2.35 -12.41 11.87
C ARG A 229 -1.80 -12.75 13.26
N VAL A 230 -2.33 -12.15 14.33
CA VAL A 230 -1.99 -12.54 15.70
C VAL A 230 -2.34 -13.99 15.95
N ASP A 231 -3.57 -14.38 15.60
CA ASP A 231 -4.06 -15.75 15.79
C ASP A 231 -3.22 -16.79 15.03
N GLU A 232 -2.67 -16.43 13.87
CA GLU A 232 -1.79 -17.31 13.09
C GLU A 232 -0.32 -17.34 13.60
N ALA A 233 0.19 -16.21 14.09
CA ALA A 233 1.63 -15.99 14.25
C ALA A 233 2.13 -15.97 15.69
N PHE A 234 1.29 -15.61 16.65
CA PHE A 234 1.66 -15.38 18.05
C PHE A 234 1.14 -16.50 18.95
N ASN A 235 1.73 -16.64 20.14
CA ASN A 235 1.14 -17.47 21.20
C ASN A 235 -0.14 -16.82 21.74
N ASP A 236 -1.04 -17.63 22.29
CA ASP A 236 -2.30 -17.17 22.86
C ASP A 236 -2.07 -16.08 23.93
N ASN A 237 -2.81 -14.97 23.83
CA ASN A 237 -2.72 -13.81 24.71
C ASN A 237 -1.34 -13.11 24.74
N ALA A 238 -0.47 -13.39 23.76
CA ALA A 238 0.86 -12.78 23.73
C ALA A 238 0.87 -11.36 23.14
N VAL A 239 -0.24 -10.86 22.60
CA VAL A 239 -0.40 -9.50 22.09
C VAL A 239 -1.59 -8.84 22.77
N ASP A 240 -1.36 -7.69 23.38
CA ASP A 240 -2.43 -6.93 24.03
C ASP A 240 -3.34 -6.24 23.00
N ASP A 241 -4.63 -6.13 23.27
CA ASP A 241 -5.59 -5.58 22.30
C ASP A 241 -5.31 -4.10 21.98
N GLU A 242 -4.80 -3.36 22.96
CA GLU A 242 -4.37 -1.96 22.78
C GLU A 242 -3.28 -1.80 21.71
N VAL A 243 -2.44 -2.82 21.50
CA VAL A 243 -1.42 -2.82 20.44
C VAL A 243 -2.09 -2.82 19.08
N LEU A 244 -3.07 -3.70 18.88
CA LEU A 244 -3.82 -3.82 17.63
C LEU A 244 -4.58 -2.53 17.32
N GLN A 245 -5.26 -1.97 18.33
CA GLN A 245 -5.97 -0.70 18.20
C GLN A 245 -5.03 0.47 17.88
N PHE A 246 -3.85 0.51 18.50
CA PHE A 246 -2.86 1.56 18.21
C PHE A 246 -2.37 1.49 16.77
N ILE A 247 -1.91 0.32 16.31
CA ILE A 247 -1.39 0.13 14.96
C ILE A 247 -2.49 0.39 13.93
N SER A 248 -3.69 -0.15 14.13
CA SER A 248 -4.80 0.00 13.20
C SER A 248 -5.25 1.46 13.07
N ASN A 249 -5.35 2.20 14.19
CA ASN A 249 -5.67 3.63 14.15
C ASN A 249 -4.55 4.47 13.52
N THR A 250 -3.29 4.09 13.71
CA THR A 250 -2.14 4.80 13.13
C THR A 250 -2.14 4.71 11.60
N TYR A 251 -2.45 3.54 11.05
CA TYR A 251 -2.41 3.33 9.59
C TYR A 251 -3.78 3.41 8.90
N GLY A 252 -4.89 3.43 9.64
CA GLY A 252 -6.24 3.44 9.10
C GLY A 252 -6.52 4.68 8.24
N TYR A 253 -7.04 4.47 7.03
CA TYR A 253 -7.26 5.57 6.08
C TYR A 253 -8.28 6.60 6.57
N ASP A 254 -9.32 6.17 7.26
CA ASP A 254 -10.34 7.02 7.89
C ASP A 254 -9.82 7.81 9.11
N LYS A 255 -8.58 7.52 9.55
CA LYS A 255 -7.87 8.22 10.64
C LYS A 255 -6.70 9.08 10.13
N GLY A 256 -6.60 9.27 8.82
CA GLY A 256 -5.51 10.02 8.20
C GLY A 256 -4.25 9.20 7.93
N GLY A 257 -4.29 7.88 8.16
CA GLY A 257 -3.24 6.95 7.76
C GLY A 257 -3.29 6.63 6.26
N ASN A 258 -2.37 5.78 5.80
CA ASN A 258 -2.25 5.41 4.39
C ASN A 258 -3.10 4.20 3.97
N GLY A 259 -3.76 3.53 4.92
CA GLY A 259 -4.55 2.31 4.73
C GLY A 259 -3.74 1.12 4.23
N ASN A 260 -2.45 1.03 4.60
CA ASN A 260 -1.51 0.04 4.13
C ASN A 260 -1.37 -1.12 5.13
N ALA A 261 -1.95 -2.28 4.81
CA ALA A 261 -1.88 -3.45 5.67
C ALA A 261 -0.47 -4.05 5.77
N ARG A 262 0.38 -3.90 4.75
CA ARG A 262 1.77 -4.40 4.78
C ARG A 262 2.55 -3.72 5.89
N ILE A 263 2.49 -2.39 5.96
CA ILE A 263 3.20 -1.60 6.99
C ILE A 263 2.60 -1.89 8.37
N ALA A 264 1.27 -2.01 8.48
CA ALA A 264 0.64 -2.35 9.75
C ALA A 264 1.12 -3.71 10.30
N ILE A 265 1.19 -4.74 9.45
CA ILE A 265 1.69 -6.07 9.83
C ILE A 265 3.19 -6.04 10.15
N GLU A 266 3.98 -5.26 9.41
CA GLU A 266 5.40 -5.05 9.69
C GLU A 266 5.62 -4.41 11.07
N THR A 267 4.83 -3.39 11.42
CA THR A 267 4.85 -2.76 12.75
C THR A 267 4.49 -3.75 13.85
N LEU A 268 3.49 -4.61 13.63
CA LEU A 268 3.14 -5.68 14.58
C LEU A 268 4.29 -6.68 14.74
N SER A 269 4.90 -7.12 13.64
CA SER A 269 6.05 -8.04 13.67
C SER A 269 7.21 -7.45 14.46
N LEU A 270 7.58 -6.20 14.18
CA LEU A 270 8.66 -5.53 14.87
C LEU A 270 8.33 -5.28 16.35
N ALA A 271 7.07 -4.99 16.69
CA ALA A 271 6.65 -4.86 18.09
C ALA A 271 6.83 -6.18 18.86
N GLY A 272 6.53 -7.32 18.24
CA GLY A 272 6.82 -8.64 18.80
C GLY A 272 8.31 -8.89 19.02
N GLU A 273 9.14 -8.57 18.03
CA GLU A 273 10.61 -8.71 18.14
C GLU A 273 11.20 -7.82 19.24
N ILE A 274 10.69 -6.59 19.40
CA ILE A 274 11.09 -5.69 20.48
C ILE A 274 10.70 -6.26 21.84
N ALA A 275 9.50 -6.81 21.98
CA ALA A 275 9.03 -7.42 23.22
C ALA A 275 9.91 -8.63 23.63
N GLU A 276 10.22 -9.53 22.69
CA GLU A 276 11.11 -10.67 22.93
C GLU A 276 12.53 -10.23 23.31
N LYS A 277 13.05 -9.18 22.66
CA LYS A 277 14.36 -8.60 22.97
C LYS A 277 14.39 -7.97 24.36
N GLU A 278 13.29 -7.36 24.81
CA GLU A 278 13.14 -6.76 26.14
C GLU A 278 12.76 -7.80 27.21
N GLY A 279 12.58 -9.06 26.85
CA GLY A 279 12.19 -10.15 27.75
C GLY A 279 10.76 -10.01 28.28
N SER A 280 9.90 -9.24 27.60
CA SER A 280 8.51 -9.07 27.99
C SER A 280 7.68 -10.27 27.56
N PRO A 281 6.88 -10.90 28.44
CA PRO A 281 6.03 -12.05 28.09
C PRO A 281 4.89 -11.70 27.13
N VAL A 282 4.56 -10.41 26.98
CA VAL A 282 3.45 -9.91 26.17
C VAL A 282 3.90 -8.69 25.36
N VAL A 283 3.39 -8.52 24.15
CA VAL A 283 3.55 -7.29 23.37
C VAL A 283 2.62 -6.23 23.94
N LEU A 284 3.21 -5.18 24.53
CA LEU A 284 2.52 -4.03 25.10
C LEU A 284 2.53 -2.85 24.14
N LEU A 285 1.66 -1.87 24.42
CA LEU A 285 1.52 -0.63 23.64
C LEU A 285 2.86 0.10 23.41
N ASP A 286 3.75 0.12 24.40
CA ASP A 286 5.04 0.79 24.27
C ASP A 286 5.99 0.11 23.27
N HIS A 287 5.92 -1.22 23.10
CA HIS A 287 6.67 -1.91 22.05
C HIS A 287 6.13 -1.52 20.66
N ALA A 288 4.81 -1.39 20.52
CA ALA A 288 4.17 -0.96 19.28
C ALA A 288 4.54 0.48 18.89
N LYS A 289 4.62 1.39 19.88
CA LYS A 289 5.11 2.76 19.64
C LYS A 289 6.57 2.75 19.18
N LYS A 290 7.45 2.01 19.87
CA LYS A 290 8.88 1.86 19.48
C LYS A 290 9.01 1.31 18.05
N ALA A 291 8.22 0.28 17.70
CA ALA A 291 8.18 -0.29 16.37
C ALA A 291 7.76 0.75 15.32
N ASN A 292 6.67 1.48 15.59
CA ASN A 292 6.18 2.51 14.67
C ASN A 292 7.19 3.64 14.45
N SER A 293 7.87 4.11 15.50
CA SER A 293 8.94 5.12 15.39
C SER A 293 10.15 4.60 14.62
N THR A 294 10.44 3.30 14.67
CA THR A 294 11.52 2.68 13.90
C THR A 294 11.19 2.60 12.41
N ILE A 295 9.93 2.27 12.06
CA ILE A 295 9.47 2.12 10.68
C ILE A 295 9.21 3.47 10.00
N ASN A 296 8.77 4.48 10.76
CA ASN A 296 8.48 5.82 10.25
C ASN A 296 9.39 6.87 10.91
N PRO A 297 10.73 6.81 10.71
CA PRO A 297 11.67 7.72 11.37
C PRO A 297 11.39 9.17 10.98
N GLU A 298 10.97 9.44 9.73
CA GLU A 298 10.62 10.77 9.26
C GLU A 298 9.49 11.41 10.10
N ILE A 299 8.50 10.63 10.52
CA ILE A 299 7.42 11.14 11.39
C ILE A 299 8.00 11.54 12.75
N GLN A 300 8.90 10.72 13.30
CA GLN A 300 9.56 11.03 14.57
C GLN A 300 10.45 12.27 14.45
N GLU A 301 11.25 12.39 13.38
CA GLU A 301 12.07 13.57 13.10
C GLU A 301 11.21 14.83 12.96
N ILE A 302 10.06 14.74 12.29
CA ILE A 302 9.11 15.86 12.20
C ILE A 302 8.56 16.19 13.60
N VAL A 303 8.17 15.22 14.42
CA VAL A 303 7.69 15.46 15.80
C VAL A 303 8.79 16.07 16.68
N ASP A 304 10.02 15.59 16.59
CA ASP A 304 11.16 16.13 17.31
C ASP A 304 11.45 17.56 16.86
N SER A 305 11.31 17.85 15.55
CA SER A 305 11.46 19.19 14.98
C SER A 305 10.48 20.21 15.57
N LEU A 306 9.28 19.77 16.00
CA LEU A 306 8.27 20.65 16.61
C LEU A 306 8.79 21.33 17.88
N SER A 307 9.69 20.67 18.63
CA SER A 307 10.27 21.23 19.85
C SER A 307 11.15 22.47 19.60
N TYR A 308 11.68 22.60 18.38
CA TYR A 308 12.54 23.71 17.96
C TYR A 308 11.77 24.89 17.36
N LEU A 309 10.46 24.75 17.13
CA LEU A 309 9.65 25.81 16.54
C LEU A 309 9.52 27.03 17.46
N ASP A 310 9.53 28.22 16.87
CA ASP A 310 9.27 29.47 17.58
C ASP A 310 7.79 29.61 17.94
N LEU A 311 7.47 30.42 18.95
CA LEU A 311 6.11 30.63 19.45
C LEU A 311 5.10 30.93 18.32
N HIS A 312 5.41 31.87 17.42
CA HIS A 312 4.49 32.22 16.33
C HIS A 312 4.36 31.11 15.27
N GLN A 313 5.37 30.26 15.10
CA GLN A 313 5.29 29.09 14.21
C GLN A 313 4.36 28.03 14.82
N LEU A 314 4.45 27.81 16.14
CA LEU A 314 3.54 26.94 16.89
C LEU A 314 2.09 27.46 16.86
N ILE A 315 1.88 28.77 17.03
CA ILE A 315 0.54 29.38 16.93
C ILE A 315 -0.03 29.22 15.51
N LEU A 316 0.79 29.40 14.47
CA LEU A 316 0.37 29.18 13.08
C LEU A 316 0.00 27.71 12.82
N LEU A 317 0.76 26.77 13.37
CA LEU A 317 0.47 25.34 13.27
C LEU A 317 -0.83 24.98 14.02
N LYS A 318 -1.05 25.53 15.21
CA LYS A 318 -2.31 25.38 15.97
C LYS A 318 -3.51 25.96 15.20
N ALA A 319 -3.32 27.09 14.52
CA ALA A 319 -4.33 27.67 13.65
C ALA A 319 -4.71 26.70 12.52
N LEU A 320 -3.72 26.12 11.84
CA LEU A 320 -3.95 25.13 10.78
C LEU A 320 -4.76 23.94 11.29
N ILE A 321 -4.36 23.36 12.43
CA ILE A 321 -5.07 22.24 13.06
C ILE A 321 -6.52 22.61 13.39
N ARG A 322 -6.75 23.81 13.95
CA ARG A 322 -8.09 24.28 14.32
C ARG A 322 -8.99 24.48 13.11
N VAL A 323 -8.46 25.03 12.00
CA VAL A 323 -9.25 25.20 10.77
C VAL A 323 -9.55 23.85 10.11
N LEU A 324 -8.57 22.95 9.99
CA LEU A 324 -8.77 21.62 9.39
C LEU A 324 -9.82 20.81 10.16
N ASN A 325 -9.76 20.84 11.50
CA ASN A 325 -10.77 20.18 12.35
C ASN A 325 -12.18 20.76 12.16
N LYS A 326 -12.30 22.10 12.06
CA LYS A 326 -13.59 22.77 11.87
C LYS A 326 -14.19 22.49 10.48
N SER A 327 -13.37 22.50 9.44
CA SER A 327 -13.82 22.36 8.05
C SER A 327 -14.02 20.91 7.62
N LYS A 328 -13.39 19.94 8.32
CA LYS A 328 -13.28 18.53 7.90
C LYS A 328 -12.69 18.40 6.49
N ALA A 329 -11.85 19.34 6.07
CA ALA A 329 -11.16 19.34 4.80
C ALA A 329 -9.70 18.91 4.99
N ASP A 330 -9.10 18.30 3.96
CA ASP A 330 -7.69 17.88 3.98
C ASP A 330 -6.72 19.06 3.82
N GLU A 331 -7.20 20.19 3.30
CA GLU A 331 -6.40 21.40 3.05
C GLU A 331 -7.23 22.68 3.22
N VAL A 332 -6.56 23.79 3.49
CA VAL A 332 -7.18 25.11 3.70
C VAL A 332 -6.46 26.17 2.88
N THR A 333 -7.14 27.29 2.61
CA THR A 333 -6.49 28.42 1.93
C THR A 333 -5.58 29.19 2.88
N MET A 334 -4.51 29.78 2.36
CA MET A 334 -3.61 30.66 3.13
C MET A 334 -4.36 31.81 3.81
N GLY A 335 -5.39 32.38 3.16
CA GLY A 335 -6.20 33.46 3.75
C GLY A 335 -6.94 33.00 5.00
N THR A 336 -7.64 31.86 4.90
CA THR A 336 -8.35 31.26 6.05
C THR A 336 -7.39 30.90 7.18
N LEU A 337 -6.22 30.37 6.85
CA LEU A 337 -5.19 30.04 7.83
C LEU A 337 -4.66 31.29 8.55
N GLU A 338 -4.40 32.37 7.81
CA GLU A 338 -3.90 33.63 8.38
C GLU A 338 -4.92 34.30 9.30
N GLU A 339 -6.20 34.28 8.94
CA GLU A 339 -7.29 34.79 9.80
C GLU A 339 -7.35 34.05 11.14
N GLU A 340 -7.31 32.70 11.13
CA GLU A 340 -7.32 31.92 12.37
C GLU A 340 -6.03 32.13 13.18
N TYR A 341 -4.88 32.28 12.52
CA TYR A 341 -3.61 32.61 13.18
C TYR A 341 -3.70 33.96 13.92
N ILE A 342 -4.26 35.00 13.28
CA ILE A 342 -4.45 36.32 13.91
C ILE A 342 -5.36 36.20 15.13
N SER A 343 -6.44 35.41 15.02
CA SER A 343 -7.35 35.15 16.14
C SER A 343 -6.64 34.48 17.31
N LEU A 344 -5.89 33.40 17.05
CA LEU A 344 -5.17 32.66 18.08
C LEU A 344 -4.02 33.45 18.70
N ALA A 345 -3.28 34.23 17.92
CA ALA A 345 -2.23 35.09 18.45
C ALA A 345 -2.80 36.07 19.50
N ARG A 346 -3.94 36.70 19.21
CA ARG A 346 -4.65 37.55 20.17
C ARG A 346 -5.17 36.79 21.38
N GLU A 347 -5.70 35.58 21.19
CA GLU A 347 -6.14 34.69 22.28
C GLU A 347 -4.99 34.38 23.26
N PHE A 348 -3.76 34.25 22.75
CA PHE A 348 -2.55 34.06 23.55
C PHE A 348 -1.88 35.36 24.02
N ASN A 349 -2.53 36.52 23.87
CA ASN A 349 -1.98 37.85 24.18
C ASN A 349 -0.67 38.19 23.43
N GLU A 350 -0.51 37.66 22.21
CA GLU A 350 0.60 37.97 21.31
C GLU A 350 0.17 38.91 20.19
N GLU A 351 1.04 39.86 19.82
CA GLU A 351 0.80 40.71 18.65
C GLU A 351 0.90 39.90 17.36
N PRO A 352 -0.16 39.88 16.52
CA PRO A 352 -0.12 39.15 15.25
C PRO A 352 0.97 39.68 14.32
N ARG A 353 1.70 38.75 13.70
CA ARG A 353 2.72 39.09 12.69
C ARG A 353 2.06 39.44 11.36
N ARG A 354 2.70 40.33 10.61
CA ARG A 354 2.24 40.76 9.27
C ARG A 354 2.29 39.59 8.27
N HIS A 355 1.48 39.69 7.22
CA HIS A 355 1.38 38.70 6.14
C HIS A 355 2.73 38.13 5.67
N THR A 356 3.69 39.00 5.35
CA THR A 356 5.02 38.59 4.86
C THR A 356 5.74 37.67 5.84
N GLN A 357 5.63 37.95 7.14
CA GLN A 357 6.27 37.17 8.19
C GLN A 357 5.55 35.82 8.42
N VAL A 358 4.22 35.81 8.36
CA VAL A 358 3.41 34.59 8.44
C VAL A 358 3.74 33.67 7.25
N TYR A 359 3.91 34.24 6.07
CA TYR A 359 4.31 33.52 4.87
C TYR A 359 5.73 32.93 4.99
N GLU A 360 6.66 33.63 5.65
CA GLU A 360 7.98 33.07 5.98
C GLU A 360 7.89 31.89 6.96
N TYR A 361 7.04 31.97 7.98
CA TYR A 361 6.80 30.84 8.89
C TYR A 361 6.24 29.63 8.14
N LEU A 362 5.28 29.86 7.24
CA LEU A 362 4.74 28.82 6.37
C LEU A 362 5.84 28.16 5.52
N ARG A 363 6.74 28.96 4.93
CA ARG A 363 7.88 28.42 4.16
C ARG A 363 8.81 27.58 5.02
N LYS A 364 9.13 28.03 6.25
CA LYS A 364 9.96 27.27 7.18
C LYS A 364 9.32 25.93 7.56
N LEU A 365 8.04 25.94 7.93
CA LEU A 365 7.28 24.72 8.26
C LEU A 365 7.23 23.74 7.08
N LYS A 366 7.16 24.26 5.85
CA LYS A 366 7.24 23.44 4.63
C LYS A 366 8.62 22.80 4.45
N VAL A 367 9.70 23.57 4.66
CA VAL A 367 11.08 23.06 4.53
C VAL A 367 11.38 21.95 5.54
N ILE A 368 10.85 22.08 6.77
CA ILE A 368 10.95 21.06 7.82
C ILE A 368 10.09 19.83 7.49
N GLY A 369 9.12 19.96 6.58
CA GLY A 369 8.23 18.87 6.19
C GLY A 369 6.98 18.73 7.07
N ILE A 370 6.71 19.65 8.00
CA ILE A 370 5.52 19.63 8.87
C ILE A 370 4.23 19.89 8.08
N ILE A 371 4.31 20.72 7.04
CA ILE A 371 3.18 21.09 6.19
C ILE A 371 3.49 20.93 4.70
N ASN A 372 2.45 20.71 3.92
CA ASN A 372 2.50 20.71 2.46
C ASN A 372 1.83 21.97 1.91
N THR A 373 2.32 22.47 0.77
CA THR A 373 1.68 23.58 0.06
C THR A 373 1.61 23.37 -1.44
N ARG A 374 0.45 23.72 -2.03
CA ARG A 374 0.21 23.70 -3.49
C ARG A 374 -0.57 24.93 -3.94
N GLN A 375 -0.50 25.25 -5.23
CA GLN A 375 -1.30 26.34 -5.82
C GLN A 375 -2.72 25.86 -6.14
N SER A 376 -3.72 26.74 -5.98
CA SER A 376 -5.11 26.45 -6.33
C SER A 376 -5.29 26.29 -7.85
N GLY A 377 -6.11 25.31 -8.25
CA GLY A 377 -6.39 24.97 -9.66
C GLY A 377 -7.56 25.75 -10.27
N LYS A 378 -8.01 25.33 -11.46
CA LYS A 378 -9.20 25.87 -12.12
C LYS A 378 -10.44 25.60 -11.26
N GLY A 379 -11.20 26.64 -10.91
CA GLY A 379 -12.44 26.55 -10.12
C GLY A 379 -12.49 27.41 -8.85
N MET A 380 -11.35 27.91 -8.38
CA MET A 380 -11.29 28.90 -7.29
C MET A 380 -11.02 30.31 -7.82
N ARG A 381 -11.60 31.32 -7.16
CA ARG A 381 -11.47 32.73 -7.56
C ARG A 381 -10.05 33.23 -7.21
N GLY A 382 -9.15 33.21 -8.19
CA GLY A 382 -7.74 33.64 -8.05
C GLY A 382 -6.74 32.49 -7.86
N ARG A 383 -5.44 32.83 -7.85
CA ARG A 383 -4.35 31.93 -7.47
C ARG A 383 -4.09 32.09 -5.98
N THR A 384 -4.45 31.10 -5.16
CA THR A 384 -4.14 31.08 -3.72
C THR A 384 -3.32 29.85 -3.37
N THR A 385 -2.59 29.93 -2.25
CA THR A 385 -1.84 28.78 -1.72
C THR A 385 -2.76 27.96 -0.84
N LEU A 386 -2.86 26.66 -1.14
CA LEU A 386 -3.51 25.65 -0.32
C LEU A 386 -2.46 25.02 0.59
N VAL A 387 -2.84 24.80 1.85
CA VAL A 387 -1.97 24.34 2.93
C VAL A 387 -2.61 23.13 3.61
N SER A 388 -1.82 22.08 3.83
CA SER A 388 -2.22 20.89 4.57
C SER A 388 -1.12 20.44 5.53
N LEU A 389 -1.47 19.59 6.51
CA LEU A 389 -0.49 18.95 7.39
C LEU A 389 0.15 17.75 6.70
N SER A 390 1.42 17.53 6.97
CA SER A 390 2.12 16.29 6.57
C SER A 390 1.96 15.18 7.62
N LEU A 391 1.64 15.56 8.86
CA LEU A 391 1.38 14.64 9.96
C LEU A 391 -0.12 14.29 10.04
N PRO A 392 -0.47 13.08 10.50
CA PRO A 392 -1.85 12.76 10.83
C PRO A 392 -2.41 13.75 11.85
N LEU A 393 -3.57 14.30 11.54
CA LEU A 393 -4.30 15.21 12.44
C LEU A 393 -4.95 14.38 13.55
N ASP A 394 -4.29 14.27 14.69
CA ASP A 394 -4.85 13.61 15.87
C ASP A 394 -4.86 14.52 17.10
N LYS A 395 -5.58 14.08 18.14
CA LYS A 395 -5.68 14.83 19.40
C LYS A 395 -4.32 14.97 20.11
N ARG A 396 -3.42 13.99 19.94
CA ARG A 396 -2.10 13.98 20.60
C ARG A 396 -1.21 15.08 20.06
N LEU A 397 -1.17 15.25 18.74
CA LEU A 397 -0.45 16.34 18.08
C LEU A 397 -0.97 17.70 18.53
N ASP A 398 -2.30 17.84 18.61
CA ASP A 398 -2.94 19.08 19.05
C ASP A 398 -2.60 19.44 20.50
N ASP A 399 -2.70 18.46 21.41
CA ASP A 399 -2.34 18.62 22.83
C ASP A 399 -0.84 18.93 23.00
N TYR A 400 0.02 18.26 22.23
CA TYR A 400 1.47 18.49 22.27
C TYR A 400 1.85 19.90 21.80
N ILE A 401 1.26 20.37 20.69
CA ILE A 401 1.50 21.75 20.20
C ILE A 401 1.03 22.77 21.24
N MET A 402 -0.12 22.55 21.87
CA MET A 402 -0.60 23.41 22.95
C MET A 402 0.36 23.45 24.14
N GLN A 403 0.90 22.30 24.55
CA GLN A 403 1.90 22.22 25.60
C GLN A 403 3.15 23.05 25.24
N GLN A 404 3.65 22.92 24.00
CA GLN A 404 4.81 23.70 23.54
C GLN A 404 4.53 25.21 23.51
N ILE A 405 3.33 25.64 23.08
CA ILE A 405 2.92 27.05 23.14
C ILE A 405 2.96 27.57 24.58
N VAL A 406 2.38 26.83 25.53
CA VAL A 406 2.37 27.21 26.95
C VAL A 406 3.79 27.31 27.51
N VAL A 407 4.67 26.36 27.17
CA VAL A 407 6.08 26.39 27.58
C VAL A 407 6.78 27.66 27.05
N ARG A 408 6.61 27.99 25.77
CA ARG A 408 7.24 29.17 25.16
C ARG A 408 6.69 30.50 25.70
N LEU A 409 5.39 30.57 26.00
CA LEU A 409 4.78 31.73 26.67
C LEU A 409 5.36 31.93 28.07
N LYS A 410 5.51 30.85 28.85
CA LYS A 410 6.11 30.90 30.19
C LYS A 410 7.58 31.30 30.19
N SER A 411 8.35 30.91 29.17
CA SER A 411 9.76 31.33 29.04
C SER A 411 9.94 32.80 28.64
N LYS A 412 8.87 33.47 28.21
CA LYS A 412 8.87 34.87 27.78
C LYS A 412 8.44 35.84 28.89
N ALA A 413 7.68 35.33 29.87
CA ALA A 413 7.30 36.04 31.11
C ALA A 413 8.44 35.96 32.12
#